data_AF-A0AAF3F518-F1
#
_entry.id   AF-A0AAF3F518-F1
#
_cell.length_a   1.000
_cell.length_b   1.000
_cell.length_c   1.000
_cell.angle_alpha   90.00
_cell.angle_beta   90.00
_cell.angle_gamma   90.00
#
_symmetry.space_group_name_H-M   'P 1'
#
loop_
_entity.id
_entity.type
_entity.pdbx_description
1 polymer ?
#
loop_
_entity_poly.entity_id
_entity_poly.type
_entity_poly.pdbx_seq_one_letter_code
_entity_poly.pdbx_strand_id
1 'polypeptide(L)'
;MLIAVSVIVNLRNHQKRLRGGEGTKVIDRLRKHMGTYRYLMFLFCVSEIIYSTAHIVIMPEMHVHGRGFVLMPSSFLKNTMTPAHWGSVFYGSLFCQSLVLLSFHFVYRYFLICKNQWLYLYNLWKYVPIHFGIWLLAGLIWGSVLHIYMYHNDTLMNYFRDALWEEYGFDVNKTAILGPLYKHPDENGVETAAMSESSRKLQVQLFRALLVQTAIPIVLEYIPCAVTFLSPLFAIPRNTISHSSVNGDTSELQTSQVHSTQAAQISDIHLTQKDNPKAKS
;
A
#
# COMPACT_ATOMS: atom_id res chain seq x y z
N MET A 1 -3.17 25.04 -22.71
CA MET A 1 -3.90 25.37 -21.46
C MET A 1 -5.40 25.56 -21.70
N LEU A 2 -5.85 26.33 -22.69
CA LEU A 2 -7.29 26.56 -22.98
C LEU A 2 -8.06 25.30 -23.45
N ILE A 3 -7.41 24.40 -24.19
CA ILE A 3 -7.99 23.12 -24.61
C ILE A 3 -8.22 22.20 -23.40
N ALA A 4 -7.26 22.13 -22.48
CA ALA A 4 -7.39 21.35 -21.25
C ALA A 4 -8.52 21.88 -20.36
N VAL A 5 -8.67 23.20 -20.25
CA VAL A 5 -9.78 23.83 -19.51
C VAL A 5 -11.13 23.53 -20.18
N SER A 6 -11.22 23.60 -21.51
CA SER A 6 -12.45 23.24 -22.25
C SER A 6 -12.81 21.76 -22.09
N VAL A 7 -11.84 20.85 -22.12
CA VAL A 7 -12.07 19.41 -21.92
C VAL A 7 -12.55 19.14 -20.49
N ILE A 8 -11.95 19.78 -19.48
CA ILE A 8 -12.37 19.65 -18.08
C ILE A 8 -13.77 20.23 -17.86
N VAL A 9 -14.09 21.37 -18.46
CA VAL A 9 -15.42 21.99 -18.37
C VAL A 9 -16.48 21.11 -19.05
N ASN A 10 -16.16 20.56 -20.23
CA ASN A 10 -17.08 19.72 -20.99
C ASN A 10 -17.32 18.37 -20.31
N LEU A 11 -16.27 17.74 -19.75
CA LEU A 11 -16.39 16.55 -18.91
C LEU A 11 -17.24 16.81 -17.66
N ARG A 12 -17.02 17.93 -16.98
CA ARG A 12 -17.81 18.33 -15.80
C ARG A 12 -19.29 18.56 -16.14
N ASN A 13 -19.58 19.13 -17.30
CA ASN A 13 -20.95 19.37 -17.76
C ASN A 13 -21.63 18.07 -18.23
N HIS A 14 -20.88 17.16 -18.84
CA HIS A 14 -21.37 15.83 -19.22
C HIS A 14 -21.67 14.95 -18.00
N GLN A 15 -20.83 15.02 -16.95
CA GLN A 15 -21.05 14.35 -15.67
C GLN A 15 -22.25 14.92 -14.90
N LYS A 16 -22.51 16.24 -15.01
CA LYS A 16 -23.72 16.86 -14.45
C LYS A 16 -25.01 16.37 -15.12
N ARG A 17 -24.98 16.09 -16.44
CA ARG A 17 -26.14 15.56 -17.19
C ARG A 17 -26.49 14.11 -16.84
N LEU A 18 -25.50 13.29 -16.43
CA LEU A 18 -25.72 11.90 -15.99
C LEU A 18 -26.18 11.79 -14.52
N ARG A 19 -26.11 12.88 -13.75
CA ARG A 19 -26.57 12.96 -12.36
C ARG A 19 -28.04 13.36 -12.29
N GLY A 20 -28.93 12.53 -12.82
CA GLY A 20 -30.28 12.44 -12.27
C GLY A 20 -30.24 12.10 -10.77
N GLY A 21 -31.31 12.39 -10.03
CA GLY A 21 -31.36 12.45 -8.55
C GLY A 21 -30.73 11.29 -7.76
N GLU A 22 -30.46 10.14 -8.36
CA GLU A 22 -29.72 9.02 -7.76
C GLU A 22 -28.22 9.26 -7.67
N GLY A 23 -27.58 9.85 -8.69
CA GLY A 23 -26.14 10.17 -8.67
C GLY A 23 -25.80 11.23 -7.62
N THR A 24 -26.73 12.16 -7.38
CA THR A 24 -26.61 13.16 -6.31
C THR A 24 -26.72 12.52 -4.93
N LYS A 25 -27.66 11.56 -4.75
CA LYS A 25 -27.79 10.79 -3.50
C LYS A 25 -26.58 9.90 -3.24
N VAL A 26 -26.01 9.24 -4.25
CA VAL A 26 -24.78 8.43 -4.11
C VAL A 26 -23.59 9.31 -3.76
N ILE A 27 -23.45 10.46 -4.41
CA ILE A 27 -22.31 11.36 -4.16
C ILE A 27 -22.47 12.14 -2.84
N ASP A 28 -23.68 12.39 -2.37
CA ASP A 28 -23.92 12.89 -1.01
C ASP A 28 -23.63 11.82 0.04
N ARG A 29 -23.96 10.55 -0.23
CA ARG A 29 -23.61 9.41 0.64
C ARG A 29 -22.10 9.22 0.72
N LEU A 30 -21.40 9.30 -0.42
CA LEU A 30 -19.94 9.32 -0.50
C LEU A 30 -19.38 10.54 0.25
N ARG A 31 -19.91 11.75 0.04
CA ARG A 31 -19.45 12.97 0.73
C ARG A 31 -19.58 12.89 2.25
N LYS A 32 -20.64 12.25 2.76
CA LYS A 32 -20.88 12.05 4.20
C LYS A 32 -19.93 11.02 4.81
N HIS A 33 -19.53 9.99 4.06
CA HIS A 33 -18.53 9.00 4.49
C HIS A 33 -17.07 9.49 4.33
N MET A 34 -16.84 10.44 3.42
CA MET A 34 -15.51 11.01 3.13
C MET A 34 -15.04 12.03 4.18
N GLY A 35 -15.89 12.48 5.11
CA GLY A 35 -15.53 13.46 6.14
C GLY A 35 -14.40 12.97 7.06
N THR A 36 -14.53 11.75 7.59
CA THR A 36 -13.51 11.10 8.43
C THR A 36 -12.21 10.84 7.69
N TYR A 37 -12.34 10.31 6.47
CA TYR A 37 -11.20 9.99 5.64
C TYR A 37 -10.34 11.22 5.32
N ARG A 38 -10.96 12.38 5.12
CA ARG A 38 -10.25 13.65 4.88
C ARG A 38 -9.41 14.12 6.06
N TYR A 39 -9.88 13.93 7.30
CA TYR A 39 -9.10 14.29 8.49
C TYR A 39 -7.82 13.47 8.57
N LEU A 40 -7.93 12.16 8.38
CA LEU A 40 -6.77 11.27 8.42
C LEU A 40 -5.77 11.63 7.32
N MET A 41 -6.25 11.89 6.09
CA MET A 41 -5.40 12.36 4.98
C MET A 41 -4.74 13.70 5.27
N PHE A 42 -5.47 14.65 5.84
CA PHE A 42 -4.92 15.95 6.20
C PHE A 42 -3.84 15.82 7.28
N LEU A 43 -4.10 15.04 8.33
CA LEU A 43 -3.13 14.77 9.40
C LEU A 43 -1.86 14.13 8.86
N PHE A 44 -2.01 13.15 7.95
CA PHE A 44 -0.88 12.52 7.27
C PHE A 44 -0.06 13.55 6.47
N CYS A 45 -0.70 14.37 5.64
CA CYS A 45 0.01 15.42 4.89
C CYS A 45 0.73 16.40 5.80
N VAL A 46 0.09 16.86 6.89
CA VAL A 46 0.73 17.76 7.86
C VAL A 46 1.94 17.09 8.50
N SER A 47 1.84 15.82 8.87
CA SER A 47 2.97 15.08 9.45
C SER A 47 4.14 14.92 8.48
N GLU A 48 3.87 14.66 7.20
CA GLU A 48 4.89 14.55 6.15
C GLU A 48 5.58 15.89 5.87
N ILE A 49 4.84 16.99 5.94
CA ILE A 49 5.42 18.34 5.84
C ILE A 49 6.34 18.62 7.03
N ILE A 50 5.91 18.27 8.25
CA ILE A 50 6.74 18.41 9.45
C ILE A 50 8.00 17.56 9.34
N TYR A 51 7.89 16.30 8.91
CA TYR A 51 9.02 15.40 8.67
C TYR A 51 9.99 15.97 7.63
N SER A 52 9.47 16.44 6.50
CA SER A 52 10.29 17.04 5.44
C SER A 52 11.00 18.31 5.92
N THR A 53 10.33 19.14 6.72
CA THR A 53 10.92 20.33 7.33
C THR A 53 12.02 19.95 8.32
N ALA A 54 11.77 18.96 9.18
CA ALA A 54 12.76 18.44 10.11
C ALA A 54 13.99 17.87 9.39
N HIS A 55 13.80 17.16 8.27
CA HIS A 55 14.89 16.67 7.42
C HIS A 55 15.77 17.83 6.91
N ILE A 56 15.18 18.93 6.44
CA ILE A 56 15.92 20.11 5.95
C ILE A 56 16.68 20.77 7.10
N VAL A 57 16.04 20.94 8.27
CA VAL A 57 16.62 21.65 9.43
C VAL A 57 17.76 20.86 10.07
N ILE A 58 17.59 19.54 10.21
CA ILE A 58 18.56 18.67 10.90
C ILE A 58 19.64 18.19 9.93
N MET A 59 19.30 18.06 8.65
CA MET A 59 20.16 17.50 7.60
C MET A 59 20.87 16.23 8.08
N PRO A 60 20.08 15.19 8.43
CA PRO A 60 20.63 13.97 8.99
C PRO A 60 21.39 13.20 7.92
N GLU A 61 22.63 12.84 8.22
CA GLU A 61 23.53 12.08 7.35
C GLU A 61 23.80 10.72 8.00
N MET A 62 23.76 9.65 7.20
CA MET A 62 24.05 8.30 7.68
C MET A 62 25.40 7.86 7.12
N HIS A 63 26.32 7.51 8.01
CA HIS A 63 27.59 6.92 7.66
C HIS A 63 27.65 5.48 8.15
N VAL A 64 28.05 4.57 7.28
CA VAL A 64 28.21 3.14 7.57
C VAL A 64 29.70 2.83 7.56
N HIS A 65 30.23 2.40 8.70
CA HIS A 65 31.64 2.02 8.82
C HIS A 65 31.73 0.64 9.47
N GLY A 66 32.37 -0.31 8.78
CA GLY A 66 32.63 -1.66 9.27
C GLY A 66 31.39 -2.36 9.86
N ARG A 67 31.31 -2.41 11.19
CA ARG A 67 30.30 -3.16 11.97
C ARG A 67 29.28 -2.26 12.68
N GLY A 68 29.02 -1.07 12.17
CA GLY A 68 27.96 -0.21 12.67
C GLY A 68 27.51 0.79 11.63
N PHE A 69 26.52 1.58 12.01
CA PHE A 69 26.15 2.78 11.29
C PHE A 69 25.83 3.88 12.29
N VAL A 70 26.01 5.13 11.88
CA VAL A 70 25.72 6.30 12.69
C VAL A 70 24.94 7.32 11.87
N LEU A 71 23.92 7.87 12.51
CA LEU A 71 23.19 9.05 12.09
C LEU A 71 23.84 10.26 12.76
N MET A 72 24.19 11.26 11.97
CA MET A 72 24.83 12.47 12.43
C MET A 72 24.18 13.69 11.77
N PRO A 73 23.96 14.80 12.50
CA PRO A 73 23.45 16.01 11.88
C PRO A 73 24.58 16.78 11.20
N SER A 74 24.41 17.09 9.92
CA SER A 74 25.35 17.90 9.14
C SER A 74 24.89 19.36 8.99
N SER A 75 23.81 19.76 9.67
CA SER A 75 23.28 21.13 9.66
C SER A 75 24.00 22.08 10.64
N PHE A 76 23.39 23.23 10.92
CA PHE A 76 23.86 24.18 11.95
C PHE A 76 23.93 23.57 13.36
N LEU A 77 23.37 22.38 13.58
CA LEU A 77 23.50 21.63 14.83
C LEU A 77 24.88 20.98 14.99
N LYS A 78 25.72 20.95 13.94
CA LYS A 78 27.11 20.51 14.02
C LYS A 78 27.86 21.31 15.09
N ASN A 79 28.63 20.63 15.92
CA ASN A 79 29.33 21.14 17.12
C ASN A 79 28.43 21.51 18.31
N THR A 80 27.16 21.10 18.32
CA THR A 80 26.27 21.29 19.48
C THR A 80 25.75 19.95 19.98
N MET A 81 26.38 19.37 21.01
CA MET A 81 26.06 18.03 21.50
C MET A 81 24.56 17.83 21.80
N THR A 82 24.01 18.60 22.75
CA THR A 82 22.63 18.40 23.22
C THR A 82 21.57 18.71 22.15
N PRO A 83 21.64 19.82 21.41
CA PRO A 83 20.69 20.11 20.33
C PRO A 83 20.78 19.12 19.16
N ALA A 84 21.99 18.71 18.77
CA ALA A 84 22.20 17.67 17.76
C ALA A 84 21.54 16.35 18.15
N HIS A 85 21.67 15.95 19.42
CA HIS A 85 21.08 14.72 19.94
C HIS A 85 19.56 14.73 19.86
N TRP A 86 18.94 15.71 20.52
CA TRP A 86 17.47 15.79 20.57
C TRP A 86 16.86 16.08 19.21
N GLY A 87 17.53 16.86 18.37
CA GLY A 87 17.12 17.06 16.97
C GLY A 87 17.08 15.74 16.22
N SER A 88 18.15 14.97 16.28
CA SER A 88 18.27 13.69 15.57
C SER A 88 17.30 12.62 16.12
N VAL A 89 17.09 12.55 17.44
CA VAL A 89 16.05 11.71 18.07
C VAL A 89 14.64 12.11 17.59
N PHE A 90 14.36 13.42 17.54
CA PHE A 90 13.09 13.93 17.07
C PHE A 90 12.84 13.57 15.60
N TYR A 91 13.84 13.75 14.73
CA TYR A 91 13.75 13.35 13.33
C TYR A 91 13.49 11.84 13.16
N GLY A 92 14.24 10.99 13.88
CA GLY A 92 14.02 9.54 13.84
C GLY A 92 12.64 9.14 14.35
N SER A 93 12.12 9.84 15.35
CA SER A 93 10.76 9.62 15.88
C SER A 93 9.69 10.00 14.85
N LEU A 94 9.86 11.12 14.14
CA LEU A 94 8.94 11.55 13.08
C LEU A 94 8.85 10.53 11.95
N PHE A 95 9.97 9.92 11.55
CA PHE A 95 10.00 8.87 10.53
C PHE A 95 9.14 7.67 10.94
N CYS A 96 9.33 7.13 12.15
CA CYS A 96 8.54 6.00 12.65
C CYS A 96 7.05 6.37 12.79
N GLN A 97 6.78 7.61 13.16
CA GLN A 97 5.43 8.12 13.36
C GLN A 97 4.63 8.20 12.05
N SER A 98 5.27 8.49 10.92
CA SER A 98 4.65 8.41 9.58
C SER A 98 4.17 7.00 9.23
N LEU A 99 4.90 5.95 9.65
CA LEU A 99 4.49 4.55 9.44
C LEU A 99 3.23 4.18 10.23
N VAL A 100 3.08 4.73 11.44
CA VAL A 100 1.89 4.53 12.27
C VAL A 100 0.65 5.17 11.62
N LEU A 101 0.77 6.39 11.10
CA LEU A 101 -0.32 7.04 10.36
C LEU A 101 -0.70 6.29 9.09
N LEU A 102 0.31 5.80 8.35
CA LEU A 102 0.07 4.95 7.18
C LEU A 102 -0.67 3.66 7.56
N SER A 103 -0.34 3.06 8.70
CA SER A 103 -1.04 1.89 9.23
C SER A 103 -2.50 2.20 9.58
N PHE A 104 -2.78 3.34 10.23
CA PHE A 104 -4.15 3.80 10.48
C PHE A 104 -4.95 3.99 9.18
N HIS A 105 -4.32 4.49 8.11
CA HIS A 105 -4.95 4.59 6.80
C HIS A 105 -5.37 3.24 6.24
N PHE A 106 -4.52 2.22 6.34
CA PHE A 106 -4.85 0.87 5.87
C PHE A 106 -5.98 0.25 6.69
N VAL A 107 -5.92 0.35 8.02
CA VAL A 107 -6.97 -0.15 8.92
C VAL A 107 -8.31 0.54 8.63
N TYR A 108 -8.29 1.86 8.45
CA TYR A 108 -9.48 2.62 8.08
C TYR A 108 -10.08 2.15 6.74
N ARG A 109 -9.25 1.99 5.69
CA ARG A 109 -9.71 1.49 4.39
C ARG A 109 -10.28 0.08 4.49
N TYR A 110 -9.67 -0.78 5.30
CA TYR A 110 -10.18 -2.13 5.53
C TYR A 110 -11.57 -2.11 6.17
N PHE A 111 -11.79 -1.31 7.22
CA PHE A 111 -13.11 -1.20 7.84
C PHE A 111 -14.16 -0.57 6.91
N LEU A 112 -13.75 0.42 6.10
CA LEU A 112 -14.63 1.05 5.11
C LEU A 112 -15.16 0.04 4.08
N ILE A 113 -14.31 -0.89 3.61
CA ILE A 113 -14.64 -1.85 2.54
C ILE A 113 -15.31 -3.10 3.11
N CYS A 114 -14.74 -3.69 4.15
CA CYS A 114 -15.10 -5.04 4.59
C CYS A 114 -16.05 -5.07 5.80
N LYS A 115 -16.00 -4.06 6.69
CA LYS A 115 -16.69 -4.09 8.00
C LYS A 115 -17.13 -2.69 8.47
N ASN A 116 -18.21 -2.18 7.87
CA ASN A 116 -18.77 -0.85 8.19
C ASN A 116 -19.15 -0.67 9.68
N GLN A 117 -19.45 -1.76 10.41
CA GLN A 117 -19.86 -1.69 11.81
C GLN A 117 -18.77 -1.22 12.79
N TRP A 118 -17.48 -1.27 12.44
CA TRP A 118 -16.37 -0.80 13.29
C TRP A 118 -15.89 0.60 12.93
N LEU A 119 -16.49 1.22 11.91
CA LEU A 119 -16.14 2.56 11.47
C LEU A 119 -16.44 3.63 12.54
N TYR A 120 -17.30 3.32 13.52
CA TYR A 120 -17.59 4.22 14.65
C TYR A 120 -16.35 4.52 15.51
N LEU A 121 -15.36 3.62 15.56
CA LEU A 121 -14.09 3.85 16.26
C LEU A 121 -13.29 5.01 15.64
N TYR A 122 -13.58 5.37 14.39
CA TYR A 122 -12.98 6.50 13.68
C TYR A 122 -13.92 7.72 13.62
N ASN A 123 -15.00 7.76 14.40
CA ASN A 123 -15.93 8.90 14.40
C ASN A 123 -15.28 10.14 15.04
N LEU A 124 -15.26 11.26 14.29
CA LEU A 124 -14.35 12.40 14.51
C LEU A 124 -14.43 13.02 15.90
N TRP A 125 -15.61 13.12 16.49
CA TRP A 125 -15.79 13.98 17.66
C TRP A 125 -15.50 13.29 18.99
N LYS A 126 -15.47 11.95 19.04
CA LYS A 126 -15.26 11.21 20.30
C LYS A 126 -13.91 10.50 20.37
N TYR A 127 -13.42 9.95 19.25
CA TYR A 127 -12.25 9.07 19.26
C TYR A 127 -10.99 9.67 18.63
N VAL A 128 -11.05 10.86 18.02
CA VAL A 128 -9.87 11.55 17.48
C VAL A 128 -8.81 11.82 18.55
N PRO A 129 -9.14 12.29 19.77
CA PRO A 129 -8.14 12.48 20.81
C PRO A 129 -7.44 11.18 21.21
N ILE A 130 -8.15 10.04 21.13
CA ILE A 130 -7.59 8.73 21.43
C ILE A 130 -6.62 8.30 20.33
N HIS A 131 -6.98 8.42 19.06
CA HIS A 131 -6.07 8.13 17.94
C HIS A 131 -4.83 9.03 17.96
N PHE A 132 -5.01 10.32 18.25
CA PHE A 132 -3.92 11.27 18.42
C PHE A 132 -3.04 10.91 19.62
N GLY A 133 -3.64 10.47 20.73
CA GLY A 133 -2.91 9.99 21.91
C GLY A 133 -2.08 8.73 21.63
N ILE A 134 -2.66 7.74 20.92
CA ILE A 134 -1.93 6.54 20.49
C ILE A 134 -0.77 6.92 19.56
N TRP A 135 -1.01 7.84 18.63
CA TRP A 135 -0.01 8.34 17.70
C TRP A 135 1.15 9.05 18.43
N LEU A 136 0.85 9.96 19.35
CA LEU A 136 1.87 10.62 20.19
C LEU A 136 2.63 9.62 21.05
N LEU A 137 1.94 8.67 21.68
CA LEU A 137 2.56 7.65 22.51
C LEU A 137 3.52 6.78 21.70
N ALA A 138 3.13 6.39 20.48
CA ALA A 138 4.01 5.65 19.58
C ALA A 138 5.28 6.45 19.24
N GLY A 139 5.13 7.76 18.96
CA GLY A 139 6.27 8.66 18.74
C GLY A 139 7.20 8.74 19.96
N LEU A 140 6.64 8.86 21.17
CA LEU A 140 7.40 8.90 22.42
C LEU A 140 8.13 7.58 22.71
N ILE A 141 7.47 6.44 22.48
CA ILE A 141 8.09 5.12 22.64
C ILE A 141 9.28 4.99 21.69
N TRP A 142 9.10 5.33 20.41
CA TRP A 142 10.19 5.26 19.43
C TRP A 142 11.32 6.24 19.71
N GLY A 143 11.00 7.47 20.11
CA GLY A 143 12.00 8.45 20.53
C GLY A 143 12.79 7.98 21.75
N SER A 144 12.13 7.34 22.71
CA SER A 144 12.77 6.73 23.87
C SER A 144 13.69 5.58 23.46
N VAL A 145 13.27 4.74 22.51
CA VAL A 145 14.11 3.66 21.99
C VAL A 145 15.37 4.21 21.31
N LEU A 146 15.24 5.23 20.46
CA LEU A 146 16.40 5.91 19.85
C LEU A 146 17.30 6.53 20.92
N HIS A 147 16.72 7.21 21.90
CA HIS A 147 17.48 7.83 22.99
C HIS A 147 18.21 6.80 23.86
N ILE A 148 17.61 5.67 24.21
CA ILE A 148 18.19 4.71 25.16
C ILE A 148 19.17 3.77 24.47
N TYR A 149 18.79 3.22 23.30
CA TYR A 149 19.56 2.15 22.65
C TYR A 149 20.56 2.66 21.60
N MET A 150 20.36 3.86 21.07
CA MET A 150 21.20 4.43 20.02
C MET A 150 21.97 5.67 20.51
N TYR A 151 21.96 5.95 21.82
CA TYR A 151 22.74 7.05 22.37
C TYR A 151 24.22 6.87 22.07
N HIS A 152 24.91 7.98 21.85
CA HIS A 152 26.36 7.96 21.77
C HIS A 152 26.93 7.32 23.06
N ASN A 153 27.87 6.39 22.91
CA ASN A 153 28.67 5.87 24.00
C ASN A 153 30.16 6.01 23.62
N ASP A 154 31.04 5.96 24.62
CA ASP A 154 32.48 6.19 24.38
C ASP A 154 33.07 5.19 23.38
N THR A 155 32.59 3.94 23.40
CA THR A 155 33.00 2.89 22.46
C THR A 155 32.65 3.21 21.01
N LEU A 156 31.41 3.63 20.75
CA LEU A 156 30.90 4.00 19.42
C LEU A 156 31.63 5.23 18.90
N MET A 157 31.81 6.25 19.75
CA MET A 157 32.55 7.46 19.39
C MET A 157 33.97 7.13 18.98
N ASN A 158 34.69 6.33 19.78
CA ASN A 158 36.08 5.96 19.48
C ASN A 158 36.16 5.11 18.20
N TYR A 159 35.20 4.21 17.97
CA TYR A 159 35.14 3.39 16.75
C TYR A 159 34.92 4.23 15.48
N PHE A 160 34.06 5.25 15.54
CA PHE A 160 33.74 6.10 14.40
C PHE A 160 34.60 7.36 14.30
N ARG A 161 35.45 7.67 15.29
CA ARG A 161 36.18 8.95 15.39
C ARG A 161 37.00 9.24 14.14
N ASP A 162 37.87 8.31 13.76
CA ASP A 162 38.80 8.54 12.65
C ASP A 162 38.06 8.54 11.31
N ALA A 163 37.12 7.61 11.12
CA ALA A 163 36.28 7.54 9.92
C ALA A 163 35.48 8.83 9.68
N LEU A 164 34.83 9.36 10.72
CA LEU A 164 34.02 10.58 10.61
C LEU A 164 34.88 11.85 10.48
N TRP A 165 36.06 11.85 11.07
CA TRP A 165 37.00 12.96 10.95
C TRP A 165 37.57 13.07 9.53
N GLU A 166 38.02 11.95 8.96
CA GLU A 166 38.64 11.92 7.63
C GLU A 166 37.64 12.26 6.51
N GLU A 167 36.41 11.74 6.60
CA GLU A 167 35.42 11.92 5.53
C GLU A 167 34.64 13.24 5.65
N TYR A 168 34.28 13.66 6.88
CA TYR A 168 33.37 14.79 7.09
C TYR A 168 33.95 15.93 7.94
N GLY A 169 35.17 15.79 8.47
CA GLY A 169 35.71 16.69 9.48
C GLY A 169 34.77 16.81 10.67
N PHE A 170 34.17 15.70 11.09
CA PHE A 170 33.14 15.66 12.13
C PHE A 170 33.75 15.27 13.48
N ASP A 171 33.65 16.15 14.46
CA ASP A 171 34.16 15.91 15.81
C ASP A 171 33.09 15.23 16.67
N VAL A 172 33.28 13.94 16.91
CA VAL A 172 32.39 13.11 17.75
C VAL A 172 32.27 13.63 19.19
N ASN A 173 33.26 14.37 19.71
CA ASN A 173 33.23 14.89 21.08
C ASN A 173 32.41 16.18 21.21
N LYS A 174 32.08 16.84 20.09
CA LYS A 174 31.32 18.10 20.07
C LYS A 174 29.91 17.94 19.53
N THR A 175 29.64 16.86 18.82
CA THR A 175 28.36 16.64 18.13
C THR A 175 27.85 15.24 18.39
N ALA A 176 26.57 15.12 18.73
CA ALA A 176 25.98 13.82 18.98
C ALA A 176 25.90 12.97 17.72
N ILE A 177 26.22 11.70 17.89
CA ILE A 177 25.99 10.62 16.92
C ILE A 177 24.94 9.67 17.48
N LEU A 178 24.05 9.19 16.63
CA LEU A 178 23.05 8.18 16.99
C LEU A 178 23.24 6.94 16.16
N GLY A 179 23.56 5.81 16.78
CA GLY A 179 23.78 4.60 16.01
C GLY A 179 24.11 3.39 16.86
N PRO A 180 23.78 2.19 16.38
CA PRO A 180 24.22 0.97 17.02
C PRO A 180 25.61 0.58 16.51
N LEU A 181 26.42 0.07 17.44
CA LEU A 181 27.54 -0.78 17.09
C LEU A 181 27.07 -2.24 17.21
N TYR A 182 27.13 -3.01 16.12
CA TYR A 182 26.63 -4.39 16.15
C TYR A 182 27.47 -5.30 17.07
N LYS A 183 28.70 -4.91 17.40
CA LYS A 183 29.62 -5.71 18.22
C LYS A 183 30.54 -4.81 19.05
N HIS A 184 30.48 -4.95 20.36
CA HIS A 184 31.48 -4.33 21.23
C HIS A 184 32.83 -5.05 21.03
N PRO A 185 33.95 -4.31 20.87
CA PRO A 185 35.26 -4.92 20.95
C PRO A 185 35.44 -5.52 22.35
N ASP A 186 35.64 -6.83 22.41
CA ASP A 186 36.04 -7.53 23.64
C ASP A 186 37.40 -6.99 24.10
N GLU A 187 37.58 -6.85 25.40
CA GLU A 187 38.81 -6.41 26.08
C GLU A 187 40.02 -7.30 25.72
N ASN A 188 39.78 -8.51 25.22
CA ASN A 188 40.79 -9.44 24.73
C ASN A 188 40.96 -9.47 23.20
N GLY A 189 40.30 -8.58 22.45
CA GLY A 189 40.32 -8.58 20.98
C GLY A 189 39.64 -9.79 20.33
N VAL A 190 38.93 -10.62 21.13
CA VAL A 190 38.23 -11.80 20.61
C VAL A 190 36.95 -11.36 19.92
N GLU A 191 36.88 -11.69 18.63
CA GLU A 191 35.76 -11.36 17.78
C GLU A 191 34.51 -12.22 18.09
N THR A 192 33.77 -11.98 19.17
CA THR A 192 32.47 -12.63 19.42
C THR A 192 31.36 -12.15 18.46
N ALA A 193 30.76 -13.03 17.65
CA ALA A 193 29.75 -12.63 16.66
C ALA A 193 28.58 -11.86 17.31
N ALA A 194 28.19 -10.72 16.70
CA ALA A 194 27.09 -9.83 17.12
C ALA A 194 25.76 -10.54 17.43
N MET A 195 25.56 -11.70 16.80
CA MET A 195 24.40 -12.55 16.99
C MET A 195 24.84 -14.00 17.13
N SER A 196 24.17 -14.71 18.03
CA SER A 196 24.37 -16.16 18.19
C SER A 196 24.13 -16.88 16.86
N GLU A 197 24.79 -18.02 16.66
CA GLU A 197 24.65 -18.81 15.43
C GLU A 197 23.18 -19.18 15.16
N SER A 198 22.43 -19.48 16.23
CA SER A 198 21.00 -19.76 16.19
C SER A 198 20.18 -18.56 15.70
N SER A 199 20.46 -17.36 16.22
CA SER A 199 19.76 -16.14 15.80
C SER A 199 20.07 -15.76 14.35
N ARG A 200 21.30 -16.00 13.87
CA ARG A 200 21.68 -15.79 12.47
C ARG A 200 20.94 -16.76 11.53
N LYS A 201 20.89 -18.05 11.87
CA LYS A 201 20.14 -19.06 11.10
C LYS A 201 18.66 -18.68 11.03
N LEU A 202 18.09 -18.23 12.14
CA LEU A 202 16.70 -17.75 12.20
C LEU A 202 16.49 -16.49 11.33
N GLN A 203 17.37 -15.50 11.40
CA GLN A 203 17.26 -14.29 10.55
C GLN A 203 17.34 -14.61 9.06
N VAL A 204 18.21 -15.55 8.65
CA VAL A 204 18.27 -16.00 7.26
C VAL A 204 16.98 -16.70 6.84
N GLN A 205 16.38 -17.49 7.72
CA GLN A 205 15.08 -18.12 7.45
C GLN A 205 13.96 -17.08 7.32
N LEU A 206 13.91 -16.10 8.21
CA LEU A 206 12.96 -14.99 8.15
C LEU A 206 13.15 -14.16 6.87
N PHE A 207 14.39 -13.88 6.46
CA PHE A 207 14.67 -13.17 5.22
C PHE A 207 14.21 -13.97 3.99
N ARG A 208 14.47 -15.28 3.95
CA ARG A 208 13.95 -16.17 2.88
C ARG A 208 12.44 -16.20 2.87
N ALA A 209 11.79 -16.29 4.03
CA ALA A 209 10.35 -16.23 4.15
C ALA A 209 9.80 -14.89 3.67
N LEU A 210 10.45 -13.77 3.99
CA LEU A 210 10.07 -12.43 3.55
C LEU A 210 10.18 -12.26 2.02
N LEU A 211 11.25 -12.80 1.41
CA LEU A 211 11.39 -12.83 -0.05
C LEU A 211 10.24 -13.61 -0.71
N VAL A 212 9.92 -14.80 -0.18
CA VAL A 212 8.80 -15.61 -0.67
C VAL A 212 7.46 -14.89 -0.44
N GLN A 213 7.28 -14.30 0.74
CA GLN A 213 6.08 -13.53 1.10
C GLN A 213 5.88 -12.31 0.22
N THR A 214 6.97 -11.69 -0.26
CA THR A 214 6.89 -10.54 -1.17
C THR A 214 6.67 -11.00 -2.61
N ALA A 215 7.23 -12.15 -3.01
CA ALA A 215 7.03 -12.73 -4.34
C ALA A 215 5.58 -13.21 -4.57
N ILE A 216 4.92 -13.76 -3.54
CA ILE A 216 3.55 -14.32 -3.68
C ILE A 216 2.53 -13.26 -4.13
N PRO A 217 2.39 -12.10 -3.48
CA PRO A 217 1.51 -11.02 -3.94
C PRO A 217 1.93 -10.49 -5.32
N ILE A 218 3.24 -10.30 -5.57
CA ILE A 218 3.75 -9.81 -6.86
C ILE A 218 3.28 -10.70 -8.01
N VAL A 219 3.39 -12.02 -7.87
CA VAL A 219 3.04 -12.96 -8.94
C VAL A 219 1.52 -13.19 -9.02
N LEU A 220 0.86 -13.41 -7.89
CA LEU A 220 -0.55 -13.83 -7.88
C LEU A 220 -1.54 -12.67 -7.94
N GLU A 221 -1.16 -11.47 -7.52
CA GLU A 221 -2.08 -10.32 -7.43
C GLU A 221 -1.75 -9.24 -8.47
N TYR A 222 -0.48 -8.85 -8.60
CA TYR A 222 -0.11 -7.76 -9.50
C TYR A 222 -0.11 -8.16 -10.97
N ILE A 223 0.21 -9.41 -11.32
CA ILE A 223 0.17 -9.88 -12.71
C ILE A 223 -1.29 -9.92 -13.24
N PRO A 224 -2.28 -10.54 -12.54
CA PRO A 224 -3.67 -10.52 -13.01
C PRO A 224 -4.27 -9.11 -13.05
N CYS A 225 -3.93 -8.26 -12.07
CA CYS A 225 -4.31 -6.84 -12.10
C CYS A 225 -3.71 -6.11 -13.31
N ALA A 226 -2.41 -6.27 -13.57
CA ALA A 226 -1.75 -5.66 -14.72
C ALA A 226 -2.36 -6.14 -16.05
N VAL A 227 -2.65 -7.44 -16.20
CA VAL A 227 -3.32 -7.98 -17.39
C VAL A 227 -4.72 -7.38 -17.56
N THR A 228 -5.47 -7.24 -16.48
CA THR A 228 -6.82 -6.64 -16.52
C THR A 228 -6.76 -5.16 -16.90
N PHE A 229 -5.82 -4.40 -16.35
CA PHE A 229 -5.65 -2.97 -16.63
C PHE A 229 -5.00 -2.67 -17.99
N LEU A 230 -4.18 -3.59 -18.52
CA LEU A 230 -3.56 -3.48 -19.86
C LEU A 230 -4.43 -4.06 -20.97
N SER A 231 -5.46 -4.87 -20.63
CA SER A 231 -6.45 -5.39 -21.60
C SER A 231 -7.09 -4.33 -22.52
N PRO A 232 -7.34 -3.07 -22.09
CA PRO A 232 -7.87 -2.03 -22.98
C PRO A 232 -6.84 -1.52 -23.99
N LEU A 233 -5.54 -1.70 -23.73
CA LEU A 233 -4.43 -1.20 -24.57
C LEU A 233 -4.18 -2.09 -25.79
N PHE A 234 -4.49 -3.38 -25.68
CA PHE A 234 -4.33 -4.38 -26.76
C PHE A 234 -5.58 -4.57 -27.61
N ALA A 235 -6.62 -3.76 -27.39
CA ALA A 235 -7.83 -3.69 -28.23
C ALA A 235 -8.35 -5.06 -28.70
N ILE A 236 -8.45 -6.05 -27.81
CA ILE A 236 -9.10 -7.33 -28.17
C ILE A 236 -10.58 -7.01 -28.42
N PRO A 237 -11.10 -7.21 -29.64
CA PRO A 237 -12.48 -6.91 -29.98
C PRO A 237 -13.43 -7.72 -29.09
N ARG A 238 -14.18 -7.02 -28.23
CA ARG A 238 -15.13 -7.59 -27.26
C ARG A 238 -16.43 -8.09 -27.92
N ASN A 239 -16.37 -8.42 -29.21
CA ASN A 239 -17.49 -8.86 -30.04
C ASN A 239 -17.37 -10.33 -30.47
N THR A 240 -16.33 -11.07 -30.07
CA THR A 240 -16.21 -12.49 -30.43
C THR A 240 -16.67 -13.44 -29.29
N ILE A 241 -16.66 -12.98 -28.04
CA ILE A 241 -17.03 -13.82 -26.87
C ILE A 241 -18.55 -13.87 -26.63
N SER A 242 -19.32 -12.88 -27.10
CA SER A 242 -20.79 -12.93 -27.03
C SER A 242 -21.44 -13.69 -28.20
N HIS A 243 -20.71 -13.92 -29.30
CA HIS A 243 -21.26 -14.63 -30.48
C HIS A 243 -21.04 -16.14 -30.44
N SER A 244 -20.13 -16.65 -29.60
CA SER A 244 -19.95 -18.10 -29.41
C SER A 244 -20.86 -18.70 -28.33
N SER A 245 -21.38 -17.90 -27.39
CA SER A 245 -22.35 -18.39 -26.40
C SER A 245 -23.81 -18.27 -26.86
N VAL A 246 -24.10 -17.49 -27.90
CA VAL A 246 -25.49 -17.34 -28.43
C VAL A 246 -25.76 -18.29 -29.60
N ASN A 247 -24.73 -18.74 -30.32
CA ASN A 247 -24.89 -19.64 -31.48
C ASN A 247 -24.90 -21.14 -31.11
N GLY A 248 -24.45 -21.51 -29.91
CA GLY A 248 -24.55 -22.90 -29.42
C GLY A 248 -25.99 -23.32 -29.14
N ASP A 249 -26.72 -22.49 -28.40
CA ASP A 249 -28.09 -22.79 -27.97
C ASP A 249 -29.12 -22.66 -29.11
N THR A 250 -28.89 -21.76 -30.08
CA THR A 250 -29.79 -21.60 -31.23
C THR A 250 -29.62 -22.70 -32.29
N SER A 251 -28.43 -23.29 -32.40
CA SER A 251 -28.20 -24.41 -33.34
C SER A 251 -28.84 -25.70 -32.83
N GLU A 252 -28.80 -25.98 -31.52
CA GLU A 252 -29.48 -27.15 -30.95
C GLU A 252 -31.02 -27.00 -30.95
N LEU A 253 -31.55 -25.79 -30.70
CA LEU A 253 -33.00 -25.55 -30.80
C LEU A 253 -33.53 -25.65 -32.24
N GLN A 254 -32.79 -25.16 -33.24
CA GLN A 254 -33.22 -25.28 -34.64
C GLN A 254 -33.14 -26.73 -35.14
N THR A 255 -32.12 -27.49 -34.74
CA THR A 255 -31.99 -28.90 -35.14
C THR A 255 -33.08 -29.77 -34.50
N SER A 256 -33.47 -29.47 -33.25
CA SER A 256 -34.56 -30.17 -32.54
C SER A 256 -35.96 -29.78 -33.05
N GLN A 257 -36.18 -28.52 -33.46
CA GLN A 257 -37.42 -28.11 -34.13
C GLN A 257 -37.57 -28.66 -35.55
N VAL A 258 -36.48 -28.77 -36.33
CA VAL A 258 -36.54 -29.37 -37.67
C VAL A 258 -36.87 -30.86 -37.59
N HIS A 259 -36.27 -31.61 -36.66
CA HIS A 259 -36.57 -33.04 -36.48
C HIS A 259 -38.01 -33.30 -35.98
N SER A 260 -38.56 -32.46 -35.10
CA SER A 260 -39.95 -32.60 -34.64
C SER A 260 -40.97 -32.22 -35.71
N THR A 261 -40.66 -31.23 -36.56
CA THR A 261 -41.54 -30.83 -37.68
C THR A 261 -41.54 -31.88 -38.80
N GLN A 262 -40.39 -32.52 -39.07
CA GLN A 262 -40.30 -33.62 -40.04
C GLN A 262 -41.00 -34.89 -39.55
N ALA A 263 -40.93 -35.19 -38.24
CA ALA A 263 -41.66 -36.31 -37.64
C ALA A 263 -43.19 -36.10 -37.66
N ALA A 264 -43.66 -34.86 -37.46
CA ALA A 264 -45.08 -34.53 -37.56
C ALA A 264 -45.62 -34.65 -39.00
N GLN A 265 -44.85 -34.21 -40.01
CA GLN A 265 -45.27 -34.37 -41.41
C GLN A 265 -45.30 -35.84 -41.88
N ILE A 266 -44.40 -36.69 -41.39
CA ILE A 266 -44.38 -38.12 -41.75
C ILE A 266 -45.55 -38.87 -41.07
N SER A 267 -45.93 -38.47 -39.85
CA SER A 267 -47.14 -38.95 -39.16
C SER A 267 -48.43 -38.59 -39.91
N ASP A 268 -48.54 -37.35 -40.40
CA ASP A 268 -49.72 -36.88 -41.12
C ASP A 268 -49.88 -37.50 -42.52
N ILE A 269 -48.77 -37.85 -43.18
CA ILE A 269 -48.77 -38.61 -44.46
C ILE A 269 -49.23 -40.06 -44.24
N HIS A 270 -48.91 -40.67 -43.09
CA HIS A 270 -49.40 -42.02 -42.76
C HIS A 270 -50.87 -42.05 -42.29
N LEU A 271 -51.39 -40.96 -41.75
CA LEU A 271 -52.81 -40.84 -41.38
C LEU A 271 -53.71 -40.51 -42.59
N THR A 272 -53.21 -39.78 -43.60
CA THR A 272 -53.97 -39.47 -44.82
C THR A 272 -54.05 -40.61 -45.84
N GLN A 273 -53.21 -41.63 -45.74
CA GLN A 273 -53.33 -42.85 -46.57
C GLN A 273 -54.32 -43.90 -46.02
N LYS A 274 -54.83 -43.74 -44.80
CA LYS A 274 -55.72 -44.75 -44.18
C LYS A 274 -57.21 -44.55 -44.49
N ASP A 275 -57.61 -43.36 -44.97
CA ASP A 275 -59.03 -43.01 -45.21
C ASP A 275 -59.32 -42.66 -46.69
N ASN A 276 -58.98 -43.55 -47.63
CA ASN A 276 -59.53 -43.47 -48.99
C ASN A 276 -60.37 -44.72 -49.34
N PRO A 277 -61.71 -44.65 -49.23
CA PRO A 277 -62.59 -45.69 -49.74
C PRO A 277 -62.91 -45.44 -51.22
N LYS A 278 -62.53 -46.43 -52.04
CA LYS A 278 -63.00 -46.77 -53.41
C LYS A 278 -62.19 -46.22 -54.62
N ALA A 279 -61.59 -47.17 -55.35
CA ALA A 279 -61.91 -47.62 -56.73
C ALA A 279 -60.61 -48.04 -57.46
N LYS A 280 -60.50 -49.08 -58.29
CA LYS A 280 -61.35 -50.17 -58.79
C LYS A 280 -60.43 -51.02 -59.71
N SER A 281 -60.32 -52.33 -59.52
CA SER A 281 -60.35 -53.37 -60.57
C SER A 281 -60.42 -54.74 -59.92
#